data_AF-A0A2N2HHV9-F1
#
_entry.id   AF-A0A2N2HHV9-F1
#
_cell.length_a   1.000
_cell.length_b   1.000
_cell.length_c   1.000
_cell.angle_alpha   90.00
_cell.angle_beta   90.00
_cell.angle_gamma   90.00
#
_symmetry.space_group_name_H-M   'P 1'
#
loop_
_entity.id
_entity.type
_entity.pdbx_description
1 polymer ?
#
loop_
_entity_poly.entity_id
_entity_poly.type
_entity_poly.pdbx_seq_one_letter_code
_entity_poly.pdbx_strand_id
1 'polypeptide(L)'
;MIALLLAASSGCERCQRTPSPPSSPPVVASVGHVEQDPLPPDTQRESDVVWPTEARKPPIADTGIFGDLDAKVQVRLPGWLAKGPDVVVSTPGAEARFVVVDGVAVGFAPDLLPTTFEVASLSPWDRDGDGIPDPLDILMGAKKTVLNGAAYRSTYRVLPYPGGDIPRTEGVCTDVIVRALRNAGIDLQKEIHEDAKARRSAYPGIGNPDRSIDHRRVRNLLPYFKRYWTSLPEDPKDTSVPWMPGDVVFLDTMNDPQPEHMGVVSDRLGESGFPLLVNNWTDGHRTAEMDLLSFVPVRGRFRVPMGRLAVPAAHAGLGGLLSRSGLSVPVVHRQLVAVTIPTWDSSSGELRRFERRDGG
;
A
#
# COMPACT_ATOMS: atom_id res chain seq x y z
N MET A 1 -13.08 -1.37 -3.99
CA MET A 1 -13.82 -2.16 -2.98
C MET A 1 -15.09 -2.74 -3.60
N ILE A 2 -15.05 -4.01 -3.99
CA ILE A 2 -16.26 -4.76 -4.40
C ILE A 2 -16.85 -5.34 -3.12
N ALA A 3 -18.15 -5.12 -2.88
CA ALA A 3 -18.88 -5.71 -1.76
C ALA A 3 -19.73 -6.86 -2.29
N LEU A 4 -19.40 -8.10 -1.94
CA LEU A 4 -20.33 -9.21 -2.09
C LEU A 4 -21.25 -9.18 -0.86
N LEU A 5 -22.54 -8.91 -1.07
CA LEU A 5 -23.54 -8.92 0.01
C LEU A 5 -24.22 -10.29 0.06
N LEU A 6 -24.08 -10.98 1.17
CA LEU A 6 -24.92 -12.11 1.52
C LEU A 6 -25.89 -11.64 2.61
N ALA A 7 -27.18 -11.59 2.29
CA ALA A 7 -28.25 -11.29 3.21
C ALA A 7 -28.96 -12.58 3.60
N ALA A 8 -28.94 -12.94 4.88
CA ALA A 8 -29.65 -14.10 5.41
C ALA A 8 -30.78 -13.64 6.35
N SER A 9 -31.96 -14.23 6.21
CA SER A 9 -33.07 -14.06 7.15
C SER A 9 -33.15 -15.29 8.06
N SER A 10 -32.83 -15.12 9.34
CA SER A 10 -33.13 -16.12 10.37
C SER A 10 -34.39 -15.69 11.11
N GLY A 11 -35.55 -16.24 10.72
CA GLY A 11 -36.75 -16.19 11.55
C GLY A 11 -36.55 -17.11 12.76
N CYS A 12 -36.48 -16.55 13.96
CA CYS A 12 -36.34 -17.31 15.19
C CYS A 12 -37.65 -17.22 15.99
N GLU A 13 -38.46 -18.28 15.99
CA GLU A 13 -39.54 -18.46 16.95
C GLU A 13 -39.10 -19.45 18.04
N ARG A 14 -39.11 -18.97 19.28
CA ARG A 14 -39.03 -19.66 20.58
C ARG A 14 -37.64 -20.13 21.06
N CYS A 15 -37.01 -19.27 21.88
CA CYS A 15 -36.06 -19.68 22.91
C CYS A 15 -36.76 -19.81 24.27
N GLN A 16 -36.97 -21.04 24.76
CA GLN A 16 -36.90 -21.37 26.19
C GLN A 16 -36.32 -22.78 26.37
N ARG A 17 -35.27 -22.86 27.20
CA ARG A 17 -34.54 -24.02 27.78
C ARG A 17 -33.20 -24.41 27.13
N THR A 18 -32.15 -24.38 27.95
CA THR A 18 -30.81 -24.99 27.78
C THR A 18 -30.68 -26.24 28.68
N PRO A 19 -29.66 -27.11 28.53
CA PRO A 19 -28.99 -27.55 27.30
C PRO A 19 -28.86 -29.10 27.24
N SER A 20 -28.86 -29.67 26.04
CA SER A 20 -28.26 -30.98 25.77
C SER A 20 -27.20 -30.79 24.68
N PRO A 21 -26.04 -31.47 24.75
CA PRO A 21 -24.99 -31.30 23.75
C PRO A 21 -25.47 -31.89 22.41
N PRO A 22 -25.38 -31.16 21.28
CA PRO A 22 -25.73 -31.73 19.99
C PRO A 22 -24.65 -32.71 19.55
N SER A 23 -25.04 -33.95 19.39
CA SER A 23 -24.26 -35.04 18.80
C SER A 23 -24.35 -34.99 17.28
N SER A 24 -23.85 -33.93 16.63
CA SER A 24 -23.58 -33.88 15.18
C SER A 24 -22.81 -32.59 14.82
N PRO A 25 -21.89 -32.62 13.84
CA PRO A 25 -21.26 -31.40 13.33
C PRO A 25 -22.33 -30.45 12.75
N PRO A 26 -22.09 -29.13 12.76
CA PRO A 26 -23.03 -28.17 12.18
C PRO A 26 -23.27 -28.51 10.71
N VAL A 27 -24.55 -28.67 10.37
CA VAL A 27 -25.00 -28.82 8.99
C VAL A 27 -24.67 -27.51 8.27
N VAL A 28 -23.67 -27.54 7.39
CA VAL A 28 -23.55 -26.56 6.31
C VAL A 28 -24.75 -26.81 5.41
N ALA A 29 -25.78 -25.98 5.52
CA ALA A 29 -26.81 -25.93 4.51
C ALA A 29 -26.17 -25.32 3.26
N SER A 30 -25.76 -26.17 2.32
CA SER A 30 -25.70 -25.77 0.93
C SER A 30 -27.10 -25.30 0.58
N VAL A 31 -27.26 -24.00 0.34
CA VAL A 31 -28.50 -23.48 -0.21
C VAL A 31 -28.64 -24.17 -1.56
N GLY A 32 -29.62 -25.10 -1.64
CA GLY A 32 -29.99 -25.74 -2.88
C GLY A 32 -30.30 -24.68 -3.93
N HIS A 33 -30.16 -25.04 -5.20
CA HIS A 33 -30.52 -24.20 -6.34
C HIS A 33 -31.89 -23.55 -6.10
N VAL A 34 -31.87 -22.31 -5.60
CA VAL A 34 -32.88 -21.33 -5.92
C VAL A 34 -32.66 -21.15 -7.41
N GLU A 35 -33.67 -21.50 -8.18
CA GLU A 35 -33.79 -21.11 -9.57
C GLU A 35 -33.48 -19.61 -9.59
N GLN A 36 -32.26 -19.30 -10.01
CA GLN A 36 -31.81 -17.93 -10.11
C GLN A 36 -32.78 -17.33 -11.11
N ASP A 37 -33.59 -16.35 -10.67
CA ASP A 37 -33.94 -15.27 -11.61
C ASP A 37 -32.63 -14.96 -12.31
N PRO A 38 -32.57 -15.07 -13.66
CA PRO A 38 -31.31 -14.93 -14.37
C PRO A 38 -30.67 -13.68 -13.82
N LEU A 39 -29.49 -13.86 -13.21
CA LEU A 39 -28.68 -12.73 -12.76
C LEU A 39 -28.80 -11.70 -13.88
N PRO A 40 -29.26 -10.46 -13.59
CA PRO A 40 -29.35 -9.45 -14.64
C PRO A 40 -28.02 -9.53 -15.39
N PRO A 41 -28.06 -9.72 -16.72
CA PRO A 41 -26.93 -10.16 -17.52
C PRO A 41 -25.74 -9.40 -17.00
N ASP A 42 -24.73 -10.15 -16.55
CA ASP A 42 -23.49 -9.67 -15.95
C ASP A 42 -23.34 -8.23 -16.37
N THR A 43 -23.68 -7.29 -15.47
CA THR A 43 -23.42 -5.90 -15.77
C THR A 43 -21.91 -5.86 -15.78
N GLN A 44 -21.33 -6.20 -16.94
CA GLN A 44 -20.15 -5.58 -17.46
C GLN A 44 -20.30 -4.17 -16.96
N ARG A 45 -19.48 -3.81 -15.98
CA ARG A 45 -19.35 -2.40 -15.70
C ARG A 45 -18.83 -1.86 -17.02
N GLU A 46 -19.71 -1.22 -17.76
CA GLU A 46 -19.39 -0.03 -18.53
C GLU A 46 -18.73 0.95 -17.56
N SER A 47 -17.47 0.69 -17.23
CA SER A 47 -16.53 1.76 -17.15
C SER A 47 -15.74 1.68 -18.45
N ASP A 48 -16.30 2.28 -19.50
CA ASP A 48 -15.51 2.77 -20.65
C ASP A 48 -14.42 3.76 -20.21
N VAL A 49 -14.31 4.06 -18.91
CA VAL A 49 -13.20 4.75 -18.31
C VAL A 49 -11.98 3.81 -18.30
N VAL A 50 -11.19 3.94 -19.36
CA VAL A 50 -9.90 3.30 -19.51
C VAL A 50 -8.99 3.72 -18.36
N TRP A 51 -8.53 2.76 -17.54
CA TRP A 51 -7.45 2.97 -16.57
C TRP A 51 -6.20 3.48 -17.32
N PRO A 52 -5.84 4.77 -17.20
CA PRO A 52 -4.77 5.31 -18.03
C PRO A 52 -3.42 4.91 -17.45
N THR A 53 -2.66 4.11 -18.19
CA THR A 53 -1.32 3.64 -17.82
C THR A 53 -0.20 4.57 -18.30
N GLU A 54 -0.56 5.67 -18.96
CA GLU A 54 0.39 6.69 -19.39
C GLU A 54 1.00 7.40 -18.19
N ALA A 55 2.32 7.63 -18.27
CA ALA A 55 3.02 8.38 -17.24
C ALA A 55 2.73 9.88 -17.40
N ARG A 56 2.53 10.55 -16.27
CA ARG A 56 2.18 11.97 -16.20
C ARG A 56 3.05 12.66 -15.18
N LYS A 57 3.28 13.95 -15.43
CA LYS A 57 3.90 14.83 -14.45
C LYS A 57 2.94 14.98 -13.26
N PRO A 58 3.43 14.91 -12.00
CA PRO A 58 2.63 15.26 -10.83
C PRO A 58 1.98 16.65 -10.99
N PRO A 59 0.67 16.78 -10.69
CA PRO A 59 -0.04 18.06 -10.79
C PRO A 59 0.26 19.02 -9.63
N ILE A 60 0.88 18.52 -8.56
CA ILE A 60 1.27 19.28 -7.37
C ILE A 60 2.78 19.28 -7.19
N ALA A 61 3.28 20.33 -6.54
CA ALA A 61 4.69 20.44 -6.19
C ALA A 61 5.03 19.50 -5.04
N ASP A 62 6.17 18.84 -5.15
CA ASP A 62 6.73 17.95 -4.13
C ASP A 62 7.79 18.75 -3.35
N THR A 63 7.76 18.69 -2.02
CA THR A 63 8.69 19.45 -1.17
C THR A 63 9.84 18.63 -0.61
N GLY A 64 9.93 17.37 -1.02
CA GLY A 64 10.92 16.39 -0.59
C GLY A 64 12.32 16.60 -1.17
N ILE A 65 12.98 15.50 -1.53
CA ILE A 65 14.37 15.53 -1.96
C ILE A 65 14.52 16.00 -3.41
N PHE A 66 15.68 16.55 -3.77
CA PHE A 66 16.08 16.80 -5.17
C PHE A 66 15.06 17.61 -5.99
N GLY A 67 14.59 18.74 -5.47
CA GLY A 67 13.58 19.58 -6.13
C GLY A 67 13.96 20.06 -7.56
N ASP A 68 15.25 20.05 -7.90
CA ASP A 68 15.72 20.27 -9.28
C ASP A 68 15.25 19.20 -10.29
N LEU A 69 14.76 18.06 -9.81
CA LEU A 69 14.26 16.95 -10.64
C LEU A 69 12.74 16.86 -10.72
N ASP A 70 11.98 17.63 -9.95
CA ASP A 70 10.50 17.49 -9.87
C ASP A 70 9.85 17.61 -11.25
N ALA A 71 10.33 18.53 -12.07
CA ALA A 71 9.84 18.73 -13.44
C ALA A 71 10.05 17.52 -14.37
N LYS A 72 10.95 16.59 -14.02
CA LYS A 72 11.28 15.39 -14.78
C LYS A 72 10.60 14.13 -14.22
N VAL A 73 10.04 14.18 -13.02
CA VAL A 73 9.33 13.04 -12.43
C VAL A 73 8.07 12.74 -13.24
N GLN A 74 7.87 11.45 -13.51
CA GLN A 74 6.71 10.93 -14.24
C GLN A 74 6.17 9.74 -13.46
N VAL A 75 4.88 9.78 -13.10
CA VAL A 75 4.18 8.71 -12.40
C VAL A 75 3.03 8.20 -13.27
N ARG A 76 2.80 6.89 -13.28
CA ARG A 76 1.66 6.26 -13.97
C ARG A 76 0.79 5.50 -12.99
N LEU A 77 -0.47 5.27 -13.37
CA LEU A 77 -1.32 4.33 -12.64
C LEU A 77 -0.87 2.89 -12.98
N PRO A 78 -0.57 2.05 -11.97
CA PRO A 78 -0.08 0.70 -12.22
C PRO A 78 -1.11 -0.18 -12.93
N GLY A 79 -0.79 -0.67 -14.13
CA GLY A 79 -1.74 -1.43 -14.95
C GLY A 79 -2.22 -2.73 -14.31
N TRP A 80 -1.41 -3.36 -13.45
CA TRP A 80 -1.82 -4.59 -12.73
C TRP A 80 -2.86 -4.34 -11.63
N LEU A 81 -3.07 -3.07 -11.25
CA LEU A 81 -4.08 -2.64 -10.29
C LEU A 81 -5.38 -2.17 -10.96
N ALA A 82 -5.44 -2.18 -12.29
CA ALA A 82 -6.62 -1.86 -13.11
C ALA A 82 -7.72 -2.94 -13.03
N LYS A 83 -7.97 -3.41 -11.82
CA LYS A 83 -8.72 -4.62 -11.50
C LYS A 83 -9.77 -4.36 -10.41
N GLY A 84 -10.18 -3.12 -10.19
CA GLY A 84 -11.14 -2.81 -9.13
C GLY A 84 -11.95 -1.57 -9.41
N PRO A 85 -12.88 -1.21 -8.53
CA PRO A 85 -13.53 0.09 -8.59
C PRO A 85 -12.49 1.18 -8.35
N ASP A 86 -12.40 2.12 -9.27
CA ASP A 86 -11.55 3.30 -9.14
C ASP A 86 -12.13 4.20 -8.06
N VAL A 87 -11.54 4.15 -6.87
CA VAL A 87 -11.86 5.12 -5.82
C VAL A 87 -10.97 6.32 -6.03
N VAL A 88 -11.56 7.44 -6.42
CA VAL A 88 -10.85 8.71 -6.53
C VAL A 88 -11.17 9.56 -5.31
N VAL A 89 -10.13 9.95 -4.58
CA VAL A 89 -10.24 10.85 -3.43
C VAL A 89 -9.59 12.19 -3.74
N SER A 90 -10.14 13.25 -3.16
CA SER A 90 -9.56 14.60 -3.16
C SER A 90 -9.83 15.28 -1.82
N THR A 91 -9.09 16.33 -1.51
CA THR A 91 -9.44 17.25 -0.42
C THR A 91 -10.16 18.48 -0.99
N PRO A 92 -10.98 19.20 -0.19
CA PRO A 92 -11.61 20.44 -0.64
C PRO A 92 -10.58 21.45 -1.13
N GLY A 93 -10.75 21.94 -2.37
CA GLY A 93 -9.83 22.90 -2.99
C GLY A 93 -8.47 22.32 -3.40
N ALA A 94 -8.30 20.99 -3.39
CA ALA A 94 -7.05 20.34 -3.78
C ALA A 94 -6.71 20.56 -5.25
N GLU A 95 -5.43 20.80 -5.50
CA GLU A 95 -4.85 20.81 -6.85
C GLU A 95 -4.68 19.39 -7.42
N ALA A 96 -4.66 18.37 -6.56
CA ALA A 96 -4.50 16.96 -6.93
C ALA A 96 -5.67 16.09 -6.46
N ARG A 97 -5.86 15.00 -7.20
CA ARG A 97 -6.81 13.92 -6.90
C ARG A 97 -6.07 12.60 -7.05
N PHE A 98 -6.45 11.58 -6.28
CA PHE A 98 -5.69 10.35 -6.17
C PHE A 98 -6.56 9.13 -6.44
N VAL A 99 -6.05 8.20 -7.23
CA VAL A 99 -6.64 6.85 -7.34
C VAL A 99 -6.17 6.04 -6.13
N VAL A 100 -7.14 5.46 -5.42
CA VAL A 100 -6.93 4.69 -4.21
C VAL A 100 -7.34 3.24 -4.45
N VAL A 101 -6.41 2.33 -4.23
CA VAL A 101 -6.64 0.88 -4.25
C VAL A 101 -6.36 0.35 -2.86
N ASP A 102 -7.32 -0.34 -2.27
CA ASP A 102 -7.20 -0.93 -0.93
C ASP A 102 -6.69 0.04 0.16
N GLY A 103 -7.15 1.30 0.12
CA GLY A 103 -6.72 2.32 1.07
C GLY A 103 -5.29 2.83 0.85
N VAL A 104 -4.71 2.62 -0.32
CA VAL A 104 -3.39 3.12 -0.72
C VAL A 104 -3.54 4.01 -1.95
N ALA A 105 -2.99 5.22 -1.91
CA ALA A 105 -2.90 6.07 -3.10
C ALA A 105 -1.85 5.49 -4.06
N VAL A 106 -2.25 5.14 -5.28
CA VAL A 106 -1.39 4.46 -6.26
C VAL A 106 -1.00 5.34 -7.45
N GLY A 107 -1.52 6.56 -7.49
CA GLY A 107 -1.18 7.57 -8.49
C GLY A 107 -2.18 8.71 -8.55
N PHE A 108 -1.89 9.70 -9.39
CA PHE A 108 -2.76 10.85 -9.62
C PHE A 108 -3.93 10.46 -10.53
N ALA A 109 -5.13 10.90 -10.16
CA ALA A 109 -6.32 10.66 -10.95
C ALA A 109 -6.34 11.59 -12.19
N PRO A 110 -6.57 11.04 -13.39
CA PRO A 110 -6.75 11.83 -14.61
C PRO A 110 -8.05 12.64 -14.56
N ASP A 111 -8.15 13.70 -15.35
CA ASP A 111 -9.35 14.54 -15.46
C ASP A 111 -10.61 13.75 -15.82
N LEU A 112 -10.46 12.68 -16.59
CA LEU A 112 -11.55 11.81 -17.03
C LEU A 112 -12.15 10.94 -15.91
N LEU A 113 -11.41 10.69 -14.82
CA LEU A 113 -11.90 9.91 -13.68
C LEU A 113 -12.51 10.87 -12.65
N PRO A 114 -13.85 10.89 -12.44
CA PRO A 114 -14.47 11.80 -11.48
C PRO A 114 -14.12 11.45 -10.03
N THR A 115 -14.12 12.46 -9.15
CA THR A 115 -13.96 12.23 -7.70
C THR A 115 -15.10 11.37 -7.16
N THR A 116 -14.75 10.29 -6.45
CA THR A 116 -15.73 9.42 -5.79
C THR A 116 -16.26 10.05 -4.52
N PHE A 117 -15.37 10.63 -3.70
CA PHE A 117 -15.75 11.45 -2.54
C PHE A 117 -14.58 12.32 -2.10
N GLU A 118 -14.92 13.44 -1.45
CA GLU A 118 -13.93 14.30 -0.81
C GLU A 118 -13.63 13.80 0.61
N VAL A 119 -12.35 13.83 1.00
CA VAL A 119 -11.89 13.60 2.36
C VAL A 119 -11.59 14.92 3.02
N ALA A 120 -11.80 15.01 4.34
CA ALA A 120 -11.60 16.27 5.06
C ALA A 120 -10.12 16.69 5.08
N SER A 121 -9.21 15.71 5.13
CA SER A 121 -7.76 15.90 5.08
C SER A 121 -7.07 14.64 4.59
N LEU A 122 -5.88 14.78 4.01
CA LEU A 122 -5.00 13.65 3.73
C LEU A 122 -4.36 13.11 5.01
N SER A 123 -4.24 13.89 6.09
CA SER A 123 -3.77 13.36 7.38
C SER A 123 -4.58 12.12 7.81
N PRO A 124 -3.92 11.05 8.28
CA PRO A 124 -2.48 10.93 8.56
C PRO A 124 -1.65 10.32 7.40
N TRP A 125 -2.14 10.36 6.16
CA TRP A 125 -1.49 9.77 4.97
C TRP A 125 -0.42 10.67 4.33
N ASP A 126 -0.22 11.88 4.83
CA ASP A 126 0.69 12.87 4.25
C ASP A 126 1.48 13.45 5.42
N ARG A 127 2.70 12.94 5.60
CA ARG A 127 3.51 13.17 6.80
C ARG A 127 4.25 14.51 6.78
N ASP A 128 4.73 14.95 5.62
CA ASP A 128 5.41 16.24 5.45
C ASP A 128 4.44 17.38 5.10
N GLY A 129 3.20 17.06 4.75
CA GLY A 129 2.11 18.02 4.58
C GLY A 129 2.14 18.75 3.26
N ASP A 130 2.75 18.16 2.24
CA ASP A 130 2.88 18.77 0.91
C ASP A 130 1.70 18.45 -0.03
N GLY A 131 0.75 17.65 0.44
CA GLY A 131 -0.44 17.26 -0.30
C GLY A 131 -0.27 15.96 -1.10
N ILE A 132 0.87 15.28 -1.03
CA ILE A 132 1.11 13.99 -1.67
C ILE A 132 1.03 12.87 -0.60
N PRO A 133 0.17 11.85 -0.77
CA PRO A 133 0.14 10.73 0.18
C PRO A 133 1.46 9.94 0.22
N ASP A 134 1.93 9.57 1.42
CA ASP A 134 3.22 8.93 1.69
C ASP A 134 3.58 7.76 0.73
N PRO A 135 2.69 6.80 0.39
CA PRO A 135 3.04 5.73 -0.55
C PRO A 135 3.45 6.25 -1.93
N LEU A 136 2.69 7.24 -2.43
CA LEU A 136 2.95 7.86 -3.72
C LEU A 136 4.19 8.76 -3.64
N ASP A 137 4.39 9.42 -2.51
CA ASP A 137 5.52 10.30 -2.33
C ASP A 137 6.86 9.53 -2.18
N ILE A 138 6.83 8.37 -1.51
CA ILE A 138 7.96 7.42 -1.50
C ILE A 138 8.31 6.96 -2.92
N LEU A 139 7.31 6.66 -3.76
CA LEU A 139 7.55 6.32 -5.17
C LEU A 139 8.20 7.50 -5.92
N MET A 140 7.71 8.73 -5.71
CA MET A 140 8.24 9.93 -6.34
C MET A 140 9.70 10.16 -5.94
N GLY A 141 10.01 10.11 -4.65
CA GLY A 141 11.38 10.14 -4.12
C GLY A 141 12.27 9.06 -4.76
N ALA A 142 11.78 7.82 -4.85
CA ALA A 142 12.50 6.73 -5.52
C ALA A 142 12.77 7.06 -6.99
N LYS A 143 11.80 7.59 -7.74
CA LYS A 143 12.00 8.03 -9.14
C LYS A 143 13.02 9.17 -9.27
N LYS A 144 13.05 10.11 -8.33
CA LYS A 144 14.10 11.14 -8.29
C LYS A 144 15.49 10.52 -8.12
N THR A 145 15.63 9.43 -7.36
CA THR A 145 16.92 8.73 -7.24
C THR A 145 17.36 8.07 -8.56
N VAL A 146 16.42 7.56 -9.37
CA VAL A 146 16.71 7.01 -10.71
C VAL A 146 17.14 8.11 -11.67
N LEU A 147 16.39 9.23 -11.71
CA LEU A 147 16.71 10.40 -12.53
C LEU A 147 18.09 10.98 -12.19
N ASN A 148 18.45 10.94 -10.91
CA ASN A 148 19.76 11.32 -10.43
C ASN A 148 20.87 10.32 -10.82
N GLY A 149 20.58 9.02 -10.83
CA GLY A 149 21.47 7.98 -11.33
C GLY A 149 22.79 7.86 -10.54
N ALA A 150 22.72 7.88 -9.22
CA ALA A 150 23.89 7.77 -8.34
C ALA A 150 24.70 6.50 -8.65
N ALA A 151 26.03 6.61 -8.72
CA ALA A 151 26.90 5.45 -8.92
C ALA A 151 26.98 4.63 -7.63
N TYR A 152 27.06 3.30 -7.75
CA TYR A 152 27.27 2.46 -6.59
C TYR A 152 28.59 2.80 -5.90
N ARG A 153 28.54 3.20 -4.62
CA ARG A 153 29.73 3.32 -3.75
C ARG A 153 29.38 3.00 -2.31
N SER A 154 29.98 1.94 -1.78
CA SER A 154 29.87 1.55 -0.38
C SER A 154 31.03 2.14 0.43
N THR A 155 30.86 3.37 0.93
CA THR A 155 31.85 4.02 1.80
C THR A 155 31.22 4.55 3.07
N TYR A 156 31.98 4.47 4.16
CA TYR A 156 31.63 5.10 5.43
C TYR A 156 31.93 6.60 5.38
N ARG A 157 31.01 7.41 5.89
CA ARG A 157 31.18 8.86 6.08
C ARG A 157 30.52 9.25 7.39
N VAL A 158 31.13 10.20 8.12
CA VAL A 158 30.46 10.84 9.25
C VAL A 158 29.39 11.77 8.68
N LEU A 159 28.15 11.62 9.15
CA LEU A 159 27.02 12.40 8.65
C LEU A 159 26.52 13.40 9.71
N PRO A 160 25.96 14.55 9.28
CA PRO A 160 25.10 15.37 10.13
C PRO A 160 23.93 14.54 10.68
N TYR A 161 23.32 15.02 11.76
CA TYR A 161 22.16 14.37 12.38
C TYR A 161 21.26 15.40 13.07
N PRO A 162 19.93 15.33 12.89
CA PRO A 162 19.20 14.44 11.97
C PRO A 162 19.33 14.87 10.49
N GLY A 163 18.78 14.10 9.55
CA GLY A 163 18.72 14.46 8.13
C GLY A 163 20.04 14.39 7.35
N GLY A 164 21.05 13.68 7.87
CA GLY A 164 22.29 13.44 7.14
C GLY A 164 22.10 12.59 5.88
N ASP A 165 22.86 12.92 4.83
CA ASP A 165 22.94 12.13 3.59
C ASP A 165 24.39 12.13 3.07
N ILE A 166 24.72 11.10 2.31
CA ILE A 166 25.96 11.04 1.53
C ILE A 166 25.84 11.93 0.27
N PRO A 167 26.94 12.20 -0.45
CA PRO A 167 26.85 12.94 -1.70
C PRO A 167 25.86 12.30 -2.67
N ARG A 168 25.04 13.14 -3.30
CA ARG A 168 23.98 12.72 -4.23
C ARG A 168 24.48 11.87 -5.40
N THR A 169 25.73 12.03 -5.81
CA THR A 169 26.33 11.29 -6.94
C THR A 169 26.67 9.83 -6.63
N GLU A 170 26.53 9.41 -5.37
CA GLU A 170 26.87 8.08 -4.90
C GLU A 170 25.80 7.49 -3.95
N GLY A 171 25.88 6.18 -3.75
CA GLY A 171 25.11 5.46 -2.74
C GLY A 171 25.02 3.97 -3.00
N VAL A 172 24.36 3.26 -2.09
CA VAL A 172 24.01 1.84 -2.22
C VAL A 172 22.49 1.67 -2.17
N CYS A 173 22.00 0.43 -2.12
CA CYS A 173 20.56 0.14 -2.09
C CYS A 173 19.82 0.82 -0.93
N THR A 174 20.39 0.84 0.28
CA THR A 174 19.79 1.51 1.44
C THR A 174 19.72 3.02 1.26
N ASP A 175 20.67 3.66 0.57
CA ASP A 175 20.63 5.10 0.30
C ASP A 175 19.48 5.48 -0.64
N VAL A 176 19.05 4.57 -1.53
CA VAL A 176 17.81 4.72 -2.31
C VAL A 176 16.59 4.74 -1.39
N ILE A 177 16.52 3.82 -0.42
CA ILE A 177 15.42 3.74 0.55
C ILE A 177 15.38 4.99 1.44
N VAL A 178 16.54 5.40 1.98
CA VAL A 178 16.68 6.60 2.81
C VAL A 178 16.16 7.83 2.08
N ARG A 179 16.55 8.00 0.81
CA ARG A 179 16.13 9.12 -0.04
C ARG A 179 14.66 9.06 -0.41
N ALA A 180 14.14 7.89 -0.76
CA ALA A 180 12.72 7.69 -1.08
C ALA A 180 11.83 8.01 0.13
N LEU A 181 12.16 7.48 1.30
CA LEU A 181 11.41 7.73 2.55
C LEU A 181 11.55 9.18 3.02
N ARG A 182 12.71 9.81 2.82
CA ARG A 182 12.92 11.21 3.16
C ARG A 182 12.10 12.15 2.29
N ASN A 183 11.77 11.76 1.06
CA ASN A 183 10.83 12.52 0.24
C ASN A 183 9.51 12.68 1.02
N ALA A 184 8.98 11.59 1.55
CA ALA A 184 7.73 11.56 2.33
C ALA A 184 7.90 11.98 3.81
N GLY A 185 8.89 12.81 4.12
CA GLY A 185 9.14 13.28 5.49
C GLY A 185 9.59 12.22 6.52
N ILE A 186 9.98 11.01 6.09
CA ILE A 186 10.47 9.94 6.98
C ILE A 186 12.01 9.95 7.01
N ASP A 187 12.59 10.50 8.10
CA ASP A 187 14.04 10.47 8.29
C ASP A 187 14.52 9.15 8.92
N LEU A 188 14.81 8.16 8.05
CA LEU A 188 15.27 6.83 8.48
C LEU A 188 16.56 6.89 9.31
N GLN A 189 17.41 7.91 9.13
CA GLN A 189 18.58 8.12 9.99
C GLN A 189 18.17 8.31 11.46
N LYS A 190 17.21 9.21 11.70
CA LYS A 190 16.69 9.50 13.03
C LYS A 190 15.94 8.29 13.60
N GLU A 191 14.99 7.77 12.83
CA GLU A 191 14.10 6.68 13.24
C GLU A 191 14.87 5.44 13.71
N ILE A 192 15.88 4.99 12.94
CA ILE A 192 16.71 3.84 13.30
C ILE A 192 17.61 4.15 14.49
N HIS A 193 18.23 5.34 14.53
CA HIS A 193 19.15 5.68 15.62
C HIS A 193 18.44 5.77 16.97
N GLU A 194 17.27 6.41 17.01
CA GLU A 194 16.47 6.55 18.23
C GLU A 194 15.88 5.21 18.67
N ASP A 195 15.40 4.39 17.73
CA ASP A 195 14.89 3.05 18.03
C ASP A 195 15.97 2.13 18.59
N ALA A 196 17.14 2.07 17.94
CA ALA A 196 18.26 1.25 18.38
C ALA A 196 18.81 1.69 19.75
N LYS A 197 18.83 2.99 20.05
CA LYS A 197 19.20 3.50 21.39
C LYS A 197 18.20 3.07 22.45
N ALA A 198 16.90 3.14 22.16
CA ALA A 198 15.86 2.77 23.10
C ALA A 198 15.74 1.24 23.29
N ARG A 199 16.09 0.45 22.26
CA ARG A 199 15.83 -1.00 22.20
C ARG A 199 17.03 -1.80 21.68
N ARG A 200 18.18 -1.64 22.33
CA ARG A 200 19.45 -2.28 21.90
C ARG A 200 19.35 -3.79 21.61
N SER A 201 18.57 -4.53 22.41
CA SER A 201 18.39 -5.99 22.23
C SER A 201 17.66 -6.38 20.95
N ALA A 202 16.89 -5.47 20.33
CA ALA A 202 16.21 -5.71 19.06
C ALA A 202 17.14 -5.59 17.85
N TYR A 203 18.36 -5.05 18.03
CA TYR A 203 19.31 -4.79 16.96
C TYR A 203 20.64 -5.53 17.20
N PRO A 204 20.67 -6.87 16.99
CA PRO A 204 21.88 -7.66 17.24
C PRO A 204 23.07 -7.24 16.35
N GLY A 205 22.81 -6.64 15.19
CA GLY A 205 23.84 -6.09 14.29
C GLY A 205 24.38 -4.70 14.68
N ILE A 206 23.79 -4.05 15.70
CA ILE A 206 24.21 -2.72 16.18
C ILE A 206 24.85 -2.88 17.56
N GLY A 207 26.18 -3.01 17.58
CA GLY A 207 26.94 -3.06 18.82
C GLY A 207 26.80 -1.76 19.61
N ASN A 208 27.20 -0.63 19.02
CA ASN A 208 26.95 0.73 19.52
C ASN A 208 26.26 1.54 18.42
N PRO A 209 25.12 2.22 18.71
CA PRO A 209 24.43 3.01 17.70
C PRO A 209 25.31 4.09 17.09
N ASP A 210 25.51 4.02 15.78
CA ASP A 210 26.20 5.00 14.95
C ASP A 210 25.22 5.64 13.96
N ARG A 211 24.86 6.89 14.26
CA ARG A 211 23.95 7.73 13.47
C ARG A 211 24.41 7.92 12.01
N SER A 212 25.67 7.65 11.68
CA SER A 212 26.22 7.87 10.34
C SER A 212 26.06 6.65 9.41
N ILE A 213 25.77 5.45 9.94
CA ILE A 213 25.83 4.23 9.14
C ILE A 213 24.73 3.20 9.42
N ASP A 214 24.10 3.21 10.60
CA ASP A 214 23.16 2.11 10.93
C ASP A 214 21.95 2.05 10.02
N HIS A 215 21.38 3.21 9.66
CA HIS A 215 20.29 3.34 8.68
C HIS A 215 20.70 2.99 7.24
N ARG A 216 22.00 2.78 6.99
CA ARG A 216 22.56 2.44 5.68
C ARG A 216 22.96 0.96 5.57
N ARG A 217 22.65 0.13 6.57
CA ARG A 217 22.90 -1.33 6.55
C ARG A 217 21.58 -2.10 6.49
N VAL A 218 21.39 -2.91 5.45
CA VAL A 218 20.11 -3.61 5.18
C VAL A 218 19.60 -4.37 6.42
N ARG A 219 20.43 -5.24 7.00
CA ARG A 219 20.04 -6.05 8.18
C ARG A 219 19.67 -5.20 9.41
N ASN A 220 20.23 -3.99 9.54
CA ASN A 220 19.91 -3.09 10.64
C ASN A 220 18.54 -2.42 10.47
N LEU A 221 18.01 -2.34 9.25
CA LEU A 221 16.71 -1.75 8.98
C LEU A 221 15.55 -2.71 9.30
N LEU A 222 15.77 -4.01 9.16
CA LEU A 222 14.72 -5.02 9.27
C LEU A 222 13.92 -4.98 10.60
N PRO A 223 14.54 -4.81 11.79
CA PRO A 223 13.79 -4.72 13.05
C PRO A 223 12.83 -3.53 13.11
N TYR A 224 13.22 -2.40 12.53
CA TYR A 224 12.38 -1.19 12.47
C TYR A 224 11.16 -1.41 11.58
N PHE A 225 11.37 -1.89 10.34
CA PHE A 225 10.27 -2.16 9.41
C PHE A 225 9.31 -3.21 9.96
N LYS A 226 9.81 -4.30 10.57
CA LYS A 226 8.94 -5.30 11.24
C LYS A 226 8.10 -4.74 12.38
N ARG A 227 8.59 -3.69 13.05
CA ARG A 227 7.92 -3.10 14.22
C ARG A 227 6.94 -2.00 13.86
N TYR A 228 7.29 -1.16 12.89
CA TYR A 228 6.60 0.08 12.61
C TYR A 228 5.89 0.11 11.27
N TRP A 229 6.16 -0.83 10.36
CA TRP A 229 5.55 -0.87 9.04
C TRP A 229 4.64 -2.08 8.89
N THR A 230 3.67 -2.00 7.97
CA THR A 230 2.78 -3.12 7.68
C THR A 230 3.55 -4.18 6.92
N SER A 231 3.75 -5.34 7.51
CA SER A 231 4.36 -6.51 6.85
C SER A 231 3.37 -7.16 5.89
N LEU A 232 3.83 -7.48 4.69
CA LEU A 232 3.01 -8.02 3.60
C LEU A 232 3.57 -9.37 3.10
N PRO A 233 2.77 -10.17 2.39
CA PRO A 233 3.25 -11.40 1.76
C PRO A 233 4.45 -11.15 0.84
N GLU A 234 5.44 -12.05 0.94
CA GLU A 234 6.75 -11.91 0.30
C GLU A 234 6.77 -12.47 -1.13
N ASP A 235 5.93 -13.45 -1.45
CA ASP A 235 5.88 -14.09 -2.77
C ASP A 235 5.24 -13.13 -3.80
N PRO A 236 5.94 -12.74 -4.88
CA PRO A 236 5.37 -11.94 -5.96
C PRO A 236 4.17 -12.57 -6.66
N LYS A 237 4.01 -13.89 -6.56
CA LYS A 237 2.87 -14.64 -7.11
C LYS A 237 1.67 -14.68 -6.18
N ASP A 238 1.81 -14.26 -4.94
CA ASP A 238 0.70 -14.18 -4.00
C ASP A 238 -0.22 -13.01 -4.39
N THR A 239 -1.46 -13.34 -4.77
CA THR A 239 -2.49 -12.38 -5.16
C THR A 239 -3.36 -11.90 -4.01
N SER A 240 -3.10 -12.35 -2.77
CA SER A 240 -3.88 -11.95 -1.60
C SER A 240 -3.77 -10.46 -1.28
N VAL A 241 -2.58 -9.88 -1.48
CA VAL A 241 -2.32 -8.45 -1.31
C VAL A 241 -1.49 -7.90 -2.47
N PRO A 242 -2.06 -7.00 -3.30
CA PRO A 242 -1.38 -6.49 -4.48
C PRO A 242 -0.11 -5.69 -4.13
N TRP A 243 0.91 -5.84 -4.98
CA TRP A 243 2.15 -5.06 -4.95
C TRP A 243 1.85 -3.61 -5.30
N MET A 244 2.03 -2.70 -4.32
CA MET A 244 1.74 -1.28 -4.52
C MET A 244 3.04 -0.50 -4.71
N PRO A 245 3.04 0.53 -5.57
CA PRO A 245 4.16 1.45 -5.65
C PRO A 245 4.47 2.06 -4.27
N GLY A 246 5.75 2.24 -3.98
CA GLY A 246 6.20 2.73 -2.67
C GLY A 246 6.38 1.65 -1.60
N ASP A 247 5.94 0.40 -1.84
CA ASP A 247 6.29 -0.73 -0.96
C ASP A 247 7.82 -0.90 -0.89
N VAL A 248 8.36 -1.12 0.31
CA VAL A 248 9.79 -1.37 0.56
C VAL A 248 10.04 -2.87 0.61
N VAL A 249 11.02 -3.33 -0.16
CA VAL A 249 11.32 -4.76 -0.36
C VAL A 249 12.73 -5.06 0.13
N PHE A 250 12.87 -6.13 0.90
CA PHE A 250 14.13 -6.72 1.33
C PHE A 250 14.38 -8.00 0.53
N LEU A 251 15.59 -8.12 -0.02
CA LEU A 251 15.96 -9.15 -0.98
C LEU A 251 17.19 -9.93 -0.51
N ASP A 252 17.18 -11.23 -0.77
CA ASP A 252 18.30 -12.13 -0.57
C ASP A 252 19.04 -12.35 -1.90
N THR A 253 20.20 -11.73 -2.05
CA THR A 253 21.07 -11.87 -3.23
C THR A 253 22.22 -12.86 -3.02
N MET A 254 22.30 -13.48 -1.83
CA MET A 254 23.44 -14.29 -1.40
C MET A 254 23.05 -15.74 -1.05
N ASN A 255 21.78 -16.10 -1.26
CA ASN A 255 21.20 -17.35 -0.82
C ASN A 255 21.34 -17.56 0.71
N ASP A 256 21.16 -16.47 1.47
CA ASP A 256 21.19 -16.39 2.93
C ASP A 256 19.75 -16.12 3.45
N PRO A 257 19.30 -16.71 4.56
CA PRO A 257 18.03 -16.35 5.17
C PRO A 257 17.90 -14.86 5.53
N GLN A 258 19.00 -14.13 5.70
CA GLN A 258 19.01 -12.69 5.92
C GLN A 258 19.01 -11.92 4.58
N PRO A 259 18.36 -10.73 4.51
CA PRO A 259 18.38 -9.89 3.33
C PRO A 259 19.61 -8.98 3.26
N GLU A 260 20.20 -8.90 2.07
CA GLU A 260 21.43 -8.15 1.80
C GLU A 260 21.22 -6.99 0.83
N HIS A 261 20.03 -6.94 0.22
CA HIS A 261 19.66 -5.93 -0.77
C HIS A 261 18.26 -5.40 -0.52
N MET A 262 17.96 -4.24 -1.09
CA MET A 262 16.66 -3.59 -0.94
C MET A 262 16.23 -2.84 -2.20
N GLY A 263 14.93 -2.61 -2.33
CA GLY A 263 14.37 -1.73 -3.36
C GLY A 263 13.00 -1.19 -2.96
N VAL A 264 12.53 -0.21 -3.73
CA VAL A 264 11.16 0.33 -3.68
C VAL A 264 10.38 -0.18 -4.89
N VAL A 265 9.17 -0.66 -4.69
CA VAL A 265 8.28 -1.08 -5.79
C VAL A 265 7.95 0.13 -6.68
N SER A 266 8.22 -0.01 -7.97
CA SER A 266 7.90 0.97 -9.01
C SER A 266 6.42 0.89 -9.44
N ASP A 267 5.97 1.86 -10.22
CA ASP A 267 4.71 1.88 -10.95
C ASP A 267 4.79 1.23 -12.35
N ARG A 268 5.92 0.59 -12.68
CA ARG A 268 6.18 -0.10 -13.95
C ARG A 268 6.34 -1.60 -13.76
N LEU A 269 5.86 -2.37 -14.75
CA LEU A 269 6.16 -3.79 -14.87
C LEU A 269 7.50 -4.00 -15.61
N GLY A 270 8.20 -5.06 -15.22
CA GLY A 270 9.29 -5.64 -15.98
C GLY A 270 8.82 -6.65 -17.02
N GLU A 271 9.78 -7.23 -17.75
CA GLU A 271 9.51 -8.26 -18.75
C GLU A 271 8.98 -9.55 -18.11
N SER A 272 9.29 -9.79 -16.84
CA SER A 272 8.76 -10.91 -16.06
C SER A 272 7.26 -10.81 -15.74
N GLY A 273 6.66 -9.64 -15.95
CA GLY A 273 5.28 -9.36 -15.54
C GLY A 273 5.12 -8.97 -14.07
N PHE A 274 6.21 -8.91 -13.30
CA PHE A 274 6.21 -8.34 -11.95
C PHE A 274 6.61 -6.86 -11.94
N PRO A 275 6.24 -6.09 -10.91
CA PRO A 275 6.72 -4.72 -10.74
C PRO A 275 8.24 -4.63 -10.68
N LEU A 276 8.82 -3.62 -11.35
CA LEU A 276 10.23 -3.29 -11.22
C LEU A 276 10.51 -2.78 -9.81
N LEU A 277 11.76 -2.94 -9.36
CA LEU A 277 12.25 -2.36 -8.11
C LEU A 277 13.25 -1.24 -8.39
N VAL A 278 12.99 -0.05 -7.84
CA VAL A 278 13.95 1.04 -7.79
C VAL A 278 15.02 0.69 -6.77
N ASN A 279 16.26 0.54 -7.20
CA ASN A 279 17.38 0.14 -6.35
C ASN A 279 18.73 0.60 -6.92
N ASN A 280 19.80 0.41 -6.15
CA ASN A 280 21.18 0.54 -6.63
C ASN A 280 21.93 -0.76 -6.36
N TRP A 281 22.13 -1.55 -7.42
CA TRP A 281 22.47 -2.98 -7.38
C TRP A 281 23.85 -3.28 -6.77
N THR A 282 24.93 -2.99 -7.50
CA THR A 282 26.30 -3.31 -7.07
C THR A 282 27.33 -2.45 -7.82
N ASP A 283 28.62 -2.63 -7.53
CA ASP A 283 29.73 -1.97 -8.22
C ASP A 283 29.55 -1.98 -9.75
N GLY A 284 29.82 -0.84 -10.38
CA GLY A 284 29.62 -0.65 -11.82
C GLY A 284 28.18 -0.29 -12.23
N HIS A 285 27.21 -0.37 -11.32
CA HIS A 285 25.82 0.02 -11.59
C HIS A 285 25.52 1.45 -11.11
N ARG A 286 24.39 1.96 -11.58
CA ARG A 286 23.76 3.19 -11.12
C ARG A 286 22.35 2.89 -10.63
N THR A 287 21.80 3.76 -9.81
CA THR A 287 20.40 3.67 -9.40
C THR A 287 19.48 3.56 -10.61
N ALA A 288 18.64 2.52 -10.63
CA ALA A 288 17.73 2.22 -11.74
C ALA A 288 16.51 1.43 -11.27
N GLU A 289 15.52 1.32 -12.14
CA GLU A 289 14.41 0.36 -12.02
C GLU A 289 14.86 -0.98 -12.62
N MET A 290 14.79 -2.06 -11.85
CA MET A 290 15.27 -3.39 -12.28
C MET A 290 14.21 -4.47 -12.05
N ASP A 291 14.14 -5.42 -12.96
CA ASP A 291 13.25 -6.58 -12.87
C ASP A 291 13.93 -7.66 -12.02
N LEU A 292 13.64 -7.66 -10.70
CA LEU A 292 14.32 -8.54 -9.74
C LEU A 292 13.40 -9.59 -9.12
N LEU A 293 12.09 -9.31 -9.05
CA LEU A 293 11.12 -10.13 -8.33
C LEU A 293 10.94 -11.54 -8.95
N SER A 294 11.35 -11.73 -10.20
CA SER A 294 11.27 -13.01 -10.88
C SER A 294 12.36 -14.01 -10.48
N PHE A 295 13.49 -13.57 -9.92
CA PHE A 295 14.63 -14.44 -9.63
C PHE A 295 15.36 -14.15 -8.31
N VAL A 296 15.12 -13.02 -7.65
CA VAL A 296 15.71 -12.71 -6.34
C VAL A 296 14.68 -12.96 -5.24
N PRO A 297 14.93 -13.89 -4.30
CA PRO A 297 14.01 -14.13 -3.19
C PRO A 297 13.76 -12.89 -2.34
N VAL A 298 12.49 -12.63 -2.05
CA VAL A 298 12.06 -11.60 -1.11
C VAL A 298 12.08 -12.19 0.30
N ARG A 299 12.63 -11.44 1.27
CA ARG A 299 12.71 -11.81 2.70
C ARG A 299 11.95 -10.84 3.61
N GLY A 300 11.24 -9.91 2.99
CA GLY A 300 10.42 -8.92 3.67
C GLY A 300 9.86 -7.93 2.69
N ARG A 301 8.56 -7.65 2.81
CA ARG A 301 7.85 -6.62 2.06
C ARG A 301 7.05 -5.78 3.04
N PHE A 302 7.23 -4.47 2.97
CA PHE A 302 6.66 -3.54 3.93
C PHE A 302 5.98 -2.36 3.25
N ARG A 303 4.83 -1.98 3.77
CA ARG A 303 4.12 -0.77 3.36
C ARG A 303 4.08 0.24 4.50
N VAL A 304 4.23 1.51 4.15
CA VAL A 304 4.07 2.61 5.12
C VAL A 304 2.68 2.49 5.78
N PRO A 305 2.59 2.58 7.11
CA PRO A 305 1.30 2.44 7.79
C PRO A 305 0.32 3.53 7.35
N MET A 306 -0.81 3.10 6.81
CA MET A 306 -1.89 4.00 6.46
C MET A 306 -2.85 4.10 7.64
N GLY A 307 -2.96 5.27 8.26
CA GLY A 307 -4.00 5.51 9.25
C GLY A 307 -5.39 5.60 8.62
N ARG A 308 -6.44 5.81 9.41
CA ARG A 308 -7.78 6.04 8.85
C ARG A 308 -7.89 7.49 8.39
N LEU A 309 -8.26 7.71 7.12
CA LEU A 309 -8.61 9.03 6.62
C LEU A 309 -9.85 9.58 7.33
N ALA A 310 -9.86 10.90 7.51
CA ALA A 310 -11.04 11.63 7.92
C ALA A 310 -12.04 11.70 6.75
N VAL A 311 -13.01 10.81 6.75
CA VAL A 311 -14.06 10.71 5.74
C VAL A 311 -15.35 11.35 6.28
N PRO A 312 -16.08 12.18 5.49
CA PRO A 312 -17.36 12.75 5.90
C PRO A 312 -18.36 11.67 6.36
N ALA A 313 -19.24 12.01 7.30
CA ALA A 313 -20.18 11.05 7.90
C ALA A 313 -21.05 10.32 6.85
N ALA A 314 -21.43 10.99 5.76
CA ALA A 314 -22.19 10.40 4.65
C ALA A 314 -21.45 9.27 3.92
N HIS A 315 -20.11 9.26 4.00
CA HIS A 315 -19.25 8.26 3.36
C HIS A 315 -18.64 7.28 4.38
N ALA A 316 -18.87 7.47 5.67
CA ALA A 316 -18.33 6.63 6.73
C ALA A 316 -19.13 5.33 6.94
N GLY A 317 -18.43 4.29 7.39
CA GLY A 317 -19.04 3.02 7.79
C GLY A 317 -19.79 2.29 6.68
N LEU A 318 -20.72 1.41 7.09
CA LEU A 318 -21.50 0.59 6.17
C LEU A 318 -22.43 1.43 5.28
N GLY A 319 -23.08 2.45 5.83
CA GLY A 319 -24.01 3.30 5.07
C GLY A 319 -23.32 4.00 3.90
N GLY A 320 -22.14 4.58 4.14
CA GLY A 320 -21.34 5.20 3.07
C GLY A 320 -20.83 4.20 2.04
N LEU A 321 -20.44 2.99 2.47
CA LEU A 321 -20.05 1.91 1.55
C LEU A 321 -21.20 1.52 0.60
N LEU A 322 -22.39 1.30 1.16
CA LEU A 322 -23.59 0.94 0.41
C LEU A 322 -23.98 2.05 -0.56
N SER A 323 -24.02 3.30 -0.07
CA SER A 323 -24.34 4.48 -0.88
C SER A 323 -23.42 4.63 -2.10
N ARG A 324 -22.10 4.54 -1.91
CA ARG A 324 -21.12 4.59 -3.03
C ARG A 324 -21.23 3.43 -4.00
N SER A 325 -21.76 2.30 -3.53
CA SER A 325 -21.96 1.10 -4.35
C SER A 325 -23.33 1.08 -5.02
N GLY A 326 -24.19 2.10 -4.80
CA GLY A 326 -25.57 2.11 -5.27
C GLY A 326 -26.44 1.02 -4.64
N LEU A 327 -26.03 0.48 -3.49
CA LEU A 327 -26.70 -0.63 -2.83
C LEU A 327 -27.58 -0.13 -1.69
N SER A 328 -28.70 -0.82 -1.47
CA SER A 328 -29.56 -0.64 -0.30
C SER A 328 -29.84 -1.99 0.34
N VAL A 329 -30.02 -2.01 1.67
CA VAL A 329 -30.34 -3.24 2.42
C VAL A 329 -31.77 -3.14 2.90
N PRO A 330 -32.71 -3.95 2.37
CA PRO A 330 -34.09 -3.96 2.81
C PRO A 330 -34.24 -4.13 4.32
N VAL A 331 -35.25 -3.47 4.90
CA VAL A 331 -35.49 -3.44 6.35
C VAL A 331 -35.78 -4.82 6.95
N VAL A 332 -36.22 -5.77 6.12
CA VAL A 332 -36.50 -7.15 6.52
C VAL A 332 -35.22 -7.88 6.94
N HIS A 333 -34.05 -7.46 6.44
CA HIS A 333 -32.78 -8.06 6.77
C HIS A 333 -32.22 -7.46 8.06
N ARG A 334 -32.00 -8.33 9.04
CA ARG A 334 -31.45 -7.99 10.36
C ARG A 334 -29.93 -8.09 10.42
N GLN A 335 -29.32 -8.83 9.50
CA GLN A 335 -27.89 -9.06 9.46
C GLN A 335 -27.36 -8.82 8.04
N LEU A 336 -26.15 -8.30 7.96
CA LEU A 336 -25.43 -8.14 6.72
C LEU A 336 -24.00 -8.64 6.90
N VAL A 337 -23.53 -9.41 5.92
CA VAL A 337 -22.10 -9.70 5.78
C VAL A 337 -21.58 -8.91 4.58
N ALA A 338 -20.55 -8.10 4.80
CA ALA A 338 -19.82 -7.42 3.75
C ALA A 338 -18.43 -8.06 3.63
N VAL A 339 -18.10 -8.53 2.42
CA VAL A 339 -16.75 -8.98 2.07
C VAL A 339 -16.11 -7.91 1.21
N THR A 340 -14.93 -7.44 1.59
CA THR A 340 -14.16 -6.45 0.82
C THR A 340 -12.83 -7.03 0.39
N ILE A 341 -12.54 -6.95 -0.90
CA ILE A 341 -11.30 -7.41 -1.52
C ILE A 341 -10.50 -6.24 -2.08
N PRO A 342 -9.15 -6.30 -2.07
CA PRO A 342 -8.28 -5.28 -2.65
C PRO A 342 -8.54 -5.05 -4.15
N THR A 343 -8.53 -6.13 -4.94
CA THR A 343 -8.77 -6.20 -6.39
C THR A 343 -9.72 -7.36 -6.73
N TRP A 344 -10.28 -7.39 -7.95
CA TRP A 344 -11.27 -8.41 -8.36
C TRP A 344 -10.72 -9.84 -8.33
N ASP A 345 -9.42 -10.01 -8.51
CA ASP A 345 -8.71 -11.29 -8.54
C ASP A 345 -8.00 -11.64 -7.22
N SER A 346 -8.22 -10.83 -6.18
CA SER A 346 -7.68 -11.13 -4.86
C SER A 346 -8.26 -12.44 -4.33
N SER A 347 -7.39 -13.36 -3.91
CA SER A 347 -7.77 -14.66 -3.33
C SER A 347 -8.19 -14.57 -1.87
N SER A 348 -8.06 -13.39 -1.26
CA SER A 348 -8.40 -13.12 0.13
C SER A 348 -9.07 -11.75 0.28
N GLY A 349 -9.77 -11.56 1.40
CA GLY A 349 -10.44 -10.29 1.71
C GLY A 349 -10.84 -10.19 3.17
N GLU A 350 -11.42 -9.06 3.53
CA GLU A 350 -11.93 -8.79 4.86
C GLU A 350 -13.43 -9.08 4.91
N LEU A 351 -13.85 -9.91 5.86
CA LEU A 351 -15.26 -10.17 6.16
C LEU A 351 -15.68 -9.36 7.38
N ARG A 352 -16.72 -8.55 7.23
CA ARG A 352 -17.35 -7.80 8.32
C ARG A 352 -18.82 -8.18 8.44
N ARG A 353 -19.26 -8.49 9.66
CA ARG A 353 -20.68 -8.71 9.99
C ARG A 353 -21.25 -7.47 10.64
N PHE A 354 -22.45 -7.09 10.20
CA PHE A 354 -23.24 -6.00 10.73
C PHE A 354 -24.60 -6.53 11.17
N GLU A 355 -25.14 -5.95 12.23
CA GLU A 355 -26.47 -6.26 12.73
C GLU A 355 -27.26 -4.97 12.88
N ARG A 356 -28.51 -5.01 12.40
CA ARG A 356 -29.44 -3.89 12.53
C ARG A 356 -29.94 -3.82 13.97
N ARG A 357 -29.79 -2.66 14.62
CA ARG A 357 -30.33 -2.42 15.96
C ARG A 357 -31.84 -2.20 15.88
N ASP A 358 -32.59 -2.63 16.89
CA ASP A 358 -34.01 -2.31 16.98
C ASP A 358 -34.18 -0.79 17.11
N GLY A 359 -34.90 -0.17 16.16
CA GLY A 359 -35.13 1.28 16.11
C GLY A 359 -34.38 2.08 15.04
N GLY A 360 -33.59 1.43 14.16
CA GLY A 360 -32.94 2.06 12.99
C GLY A 360 -31.98 1.13 12.26
#